data_AF-A0A969L9W0-F1
#
_entry.id   AF-A0A969L9W0-F1
#
_cell.length_a   1.000
_cell.length_b   1.000
_cell.length_c   1.000
_cell.angle_alpha   90.00
_cell.angle_beta   90.00
_cell.angle_gamma   90.00
#
_symmetry.space_group_name_H-M   'P 1'
#
loop_
_entity.id
_entity.type
_entity.pdbx_description
1 polymer ?
#
loop_
_entity_poly.entity_id
_entity_poly.type
_entity_poly.pdbx_seq_one_letter_code
_entity_poly.pdbx_strand_id
1 'polypeptide(L)'
;MFDVPQVLNPNNPTQVTPVDVFTQSQLNSINFTALIGKQFGNAFRAHLGPVLLFSTKATRYQQAVFNQDGEVTTRSTEVDLLNETEAGYLKVRELVAGMQAGVGLSIPNTGIDLDVNYSVPLFTGVYEEGDIEGYLGILSISVGYRFVRRSD
;
A
#
# COMPACT_ATOMS: atom_id res chain seq x y z
N MET A 1 15.59 17.07 -18.53
CA MET A 1 14.20 17.57 -18.54
C MET A 1 13.38 16.48 -19.20
N PHE A 2 12.80 15.58 -18.41
CA PHE A 2 12.03 14.44 -18.91
C PHE A 2 10.55 14.83 -18.87
N ASP A 3 9.87 14.73 -20.02
CA ASP A 3 8.44 14.97 -20.11
C ASP A 3 7.69 13.85 -19.37
N VAL A 4 7.12 14.20 -18.22
CA VAL A 4 5.99 13.49 -17.64
C VAL A 4 4.91 13.41 -18.72
N PRO A 5 4.28 12.25 -18.99
CA PRO A 5 3.20 12.18 -19.96
C PRO A 5 2.10 13.16 -19.57
N GLN A 6 2.01 14.26 -20.34
CA GLN A 6 1.02 15.31 -20.18
C GLN A 6 -0.37 14.70 -20.36
N VAL A 7 -1.11 14.57 -19.27
CA VAL A 7 -2.55 14.39 -19.32
C VAL A 7 -3.15 15.71 -19.81
N LEU A 8 -3.68 15.69 -21.04
CA LEU A 8 -4.66 16.60 -21.64
C LEU A 8 -4.30 18.10 -21.67
N ASN A 9 -3.80 18.56 -22.83
CA ASN A 9 -3.90 19.97 -23.22
C ASN A 9 -5.00 20.06 -24.29
N PRO A 10 -6.21 20.56 -23.96
CA PRO A 10 -7.35 20.56 -24.87
C PRO A 10 -7.18 21.43 -26.14
N ASN A 11 -6.07 22.17 -26.25
CA ASN A 11 -5.80 23.08 -27.36
C ASN A 11 -4.72 22.59 -28.34
N ASN A 12 -4.20 21.36 -28.22
CA ASN A 12 -3.16 20.84 -29.11
C ASN A 12 -3.68 19.66 -29.98
N PRO A 13 -3.97 19.86 -31.29
CA PRO A 13 -4.64 18.87 -32.14
C PRO A 13 -3.78 17.66 -32.52
N THR A 14 -2.52 17.59 -32.09
CA THR A 14 -1.61 16.45 -32.30
C THR A 14 -1.53 15.50 -31.09
N GLN A 15 -2.37 15.70 -30.07
CA GLN A 15 -2.36 14.86 -28.88
C GLN A 15 -3.03 13.51 -29.20
N VAL A 16 -2.21 12.50 -29.46
CA VAL A 16 -2.71 11.12 -29.58
C VAL A 16 -3.04 10.61 -28.20
N THR A 17 -4.34 10.53 -27.93
CA THR A 17 -4.88 9.96 -26.71
C THR A 17 -4.58 8.46 -26.71
N PRO A 18 -4.00 7.91 -25.64
CA PRO A 18 -3.87 6.47 -25.51
C PRO A 18 -5.26 5.82 -25.51
N VAL A 19 -5.38 4.70 -26.21
CA VAL A 19 -6.61 3.89 -26.27
C VAL A 19 -6.78 3.08 -24.99
N ASP A 20 -5.66 2.70 -24.37
CA ASP A 20 -5.66 2.01 -23.08
C ASP A 20 -4.49 2.50 -22.21
N VAL A 21 -4.72 2.58 -20.90
CA VAL A 21 -3.71 2.97 -19.91
C VAL A 21 -3.82 2.04 -18.71
N PHE A 22 -2.80 1.21 -18.54
CA PHE A 22 -2.62 0.36 -17.38
C PHE A 22 -1.68 1.03 -16.39
N THR A 23 -2.05 1.07 -15.11
CA THR A 23 -1.19 1.56 -14.03
C THR A 23 -1.16 0.54 -12.90
N GLN A 24 0.04 0.24 -12.41
CA GLN A 24 0.26 -0.61 -11.25
C GLN A 24 1.24 0.08 -10.30
N SER A 25 0.92 0.10 -9.01
CA SER A 25 1.81 0.59 -7.96
C SER A 25 2.25 -0.55 -7.05
N GLN A 26 3.51 -0.56 -6.67
CA GLN A 26 4.11 -1.50 -5.73
C GLN A 26 4.74 -0.73 -4.57
N LEU A 27 4.52 -1.21 -3.35
CA LEU A 27 5.09 -0.64 -2.14
C LEU A 27 5.68 -1.77 -1.29
N ASN A 28 6.98 -1.71 -1.04
CA ASN A 28 7.67 -2.54 -0.07
C ASN A 28 7.94 -1.72 1.17
N SER A 29 7.63 -2.30 2.33
CA SER A 29 7.81 -1.63 3.61
C SER A 29 8.21 -2.60 4.71
N ILE A 30 8.83 -2.04 5.75
CA ILE A 30 9.08 -2.69 7.02
C ILE A 30 8.07 -2.15 8.03
N ASN A 31 7.38 -3.06 8.73
CA ASN A 31 6.27 -2.71 9.61
C ASN A 31 6.64 -2.98 11.06
N PHE A 32 6.53 -1.95 11.91
CA PHE A 32 6.67 -2.07 13.35
C PHE A 32 5.32 -1.82 14.01
N THR A 33 4.83 -2.82 14.72
CA THR A 33 3.54 -2.74 15.40
C THR A 33 3.71 -3.05 16.87
N ALA A 34 3.08 -2.25 17.72
CA ALA A 34 2.90 -2.58 19.13
C ALA A 34 1.41 -2.76 19.39
N LEU A 35 1.00 -3.99 19.75
CA LEU A 35 -0.40 -4.33 19.93
C LEU A 35 -0.70 -4.61 21.40
N ILE A 36 -1.78 -4.02 21.89
CA ILE A 36 -2.34 -4.32 23.21
C ILE A 36 -3.71 -4.93 22.97
N GLY A 37 -3.94 -6.10 23.58
CA GLY A 37 -5.15 -6.86 23.34
C GLY A 37 -5.68 -7.60 24.55
N LYS A 38 -6.93 -8.02 24.43
CA LYS A 38 -7.62 -8.85 25.40
C LYS A 38 -8.05 -10.14 24.74
N GLN A 39 -7.87 -11.23 25.49
CA GLN A 39 -8.42 -12.52 25.14
C GLN A 39 -9.79 -12.72 25.80
N PHE A 40 -10.72 -13.27 25.04
CA PHE A 40 -12.07 -13.62 25.45
C PHE A 40 -12.24 -15.14 25.36
N GLY A 41 -12.39 -15.78 26.53
CA GLY A 41 -12.38 -17.23 26.63
C GLY A 41 -11.05 -17.85 26.24
N ASN A 42 -11.06 -19.07 25.73
CA ASN A 42 -9.86 -19.84 25.39
C ASN A 42 -9.36 -19.59 23.95
N ALA A 43 -10.17 -18.99 23.08
CA ALA A 43 -9.86 -18.92 21.65
C ALA A 43 -9.86 -17.50 21.06
N PHE A 44 -10.79 -16.62 21.44
CA PHE A 44 -10.94 -15.34 20.74
C PHE A 44 -10.05 -14.24 21.32
N ARG A 45 -9.52 -13.36 20.47
CA ARG A 45 -8.72 -12.21 20.87
C ARG A 45 -9.08 -10.98 20.06
N ALA A 46 -8.96 -9.83 20.69
CA ALA A 46 -8.98 -8.55 20.00
C ALA A 46 -7.82 -7.70 20.49
N HIS A 47 -7.22 -6.94 19.59
CA HIS A 47 -6.10 -6.06 19.88
C HIS A 47 -6.13 -4.82 19.01
N LEU A 48 -5.53 -3.76 19.54
CA LEU A 48 -5.30 -2.53 18.82
C LEU A 48 -3.96 -1.93 19.23
N GLY A 49 -3.42 -1.06 18.39
CA GLY A 49 -2.28 -0.27 18.76
C GLY A 49 -1.65 0.46 17.58
N PRO A 50 -0.56 1.20 17.84
CA PRO A 50 0.15 1.93 16.81
C PRO A 50 0.87 0.98 15.84
N VAL A 51 0.94 1.42 14.58
CA VAL A 51 1.79 0.83 13.55
C VAL A 51 2.63 1.91 12.88
N LEU A 52 3.89 1.59 12.63
CA LEU A 52 4.81 2.40 11.83
C LEU A 52 5.18 1.60 10.58
N LEU A 53 5.01 2.22 9.43
CA LEU A 53 5.31 1.67 8.11
C LEU A 53 6.49 2.46 7.54
N PHE A 54 7.62 1.78 7.31
CA PHE A 54 8.80 2.35 6.70
C PHE A 54 8.91 1.86 5.26
N SER A 55 8.60 2.72 4.29
CA SER A 55 8.67 2.43 2.87
C SER A 55 10.15 2.28 2.47
N THR A 56 10.54 1.07 2.03
CA THR A 56 11.92 0.79 1.56
C THR A 56 12.02 0.84 0.04
N LYS A 57 10.89 0.64 -0.66
CA LYS A 57 10.78 0.79 -2.11
C LYS A 57 9.34 1.13 -2.46
N ALA A 58 9.11 2.12 -3.32
CA ALA A 58 7.80 2.39 -3.87
C ALA A 58 7.95 2.66 -5.37
N THR A 59 7.20 1.97 -6.21
CA THR A 59 7.38 2.03 -7.66
C THR A 59 6.03 2.05 -8.36
N ARG A 60 5.89 2.89 -9.38
CA ARG A 60 4.73 2.92 -10.25
C ARG A 60 5.12 2.49 -11.66
N TYR A 61 4.46 1.47 -12.16
CA TYR A 61 4.53 1.04 -13.54
C TYR A 61 3.32 1.57 -14.30
N GLN A 62 3.55 2.25 -15.42
CA GLN A 62 2.50 2.74 -16.30
C GLN A 62 2.76 2.25 -17.72
N GLN A 63 1.74 1.69 -18.34
CA GLN A 63 1.76 1.24 -19.72
C GLN A 63 0.62 1.92 -20.47
N ALA A 64 0.94 2.54 -21.60
CA ALA A 64 -0.03 3.21 -22.46
C ALA A 64 0.01 2.59 -23.85
N VAL A 65 -1.16 2.24 -24.38
CA VAL A 65 -1.35 1.70 -25.72
C VAL A 65 -1.89 2.80 -26.62
N PHE A 66 -1.22 3.06 -27.72
CA PHE A 66 -1.61 4.04 -28.72
C PHE A 66 -1.99 3.30 -30.00
N ASN A 67 -3.09 3.74 -30.62
CA ASN A 67 -3.45 3.34 -31.97
C ASN A 67 -3.35 4.59 -32.86
N GLN A 68 -2.35 4.61 -33.73
CA GLN A 68 -2.21 5.66 -34.75
C GLN A 68 -2.21 4.98 -36.12
N ASP A 69 -3.17 5.35 -36.97
CA ASP A 69 -3.25 4.90 -38.36
C ASP A 69 -3.17 3.38 -38.58
N GLY A 70 -3.66 2.59 -37.61
CA GLY A 70 -3.67 1.12 -37.67
C GLY A 70 -2.43 0.45 -37.07
N GLU A 71 -1.45 1.22 -36.60
CA GLU A 71 -0.28 0.72 -35.87
C GLU A 71 -0.52 0.83 -34.35
N VAL A 72 -0.33 -0.28 -33.65
CA VAL A 72 -0.45 -0.35 -32.19
C VAL A 72 0.94 -0.22 -31.58
N THR A 73 1.19 0.91 -30.92
CA THR A 73 2.43 1.15 -30.18
C THR A 73 2.18 1.12 -28.68
N THR A 74 3.06 0.47 -27.94
CA THR A 74 3.01 0.41 -26.48
C THR A 74 4.19 1.18 -25.89
N ARG A 75 3.90 2.10 -24.97
CA ARG A 75 4.93 2.79 -24.17
C ARG A 75 4.81 2.36 -22.72
N SER A 76 5.97 2.15 -22.09
CA SER A 76 6.07 1.77 -20.69
C SER A 76 6.96 2.76 -19.95
N THR A 77 6.58 3.10 -18.72
CA THR A 77 7.34 3.98 -17.84
C THR A 77 7.29 3.41 -16.43
N GLU A 78 8.46 3.35 -15.80
CA GLU A 78 8.64 3.02 -14.39
C GLU A 78 9.09 4.28 -13.67
N VAL A 79 8.46 4.59 -12.54
CA VAL A 79 8.75 5.78 -11.72
C VAL A 79 9.01 5.33 -10.29
N ASP A 80 10.13 5.76 -9.70
CA ASP A 80 10.37 5.61 -8.27
C ASP A 80 9.54 6.64 -7.50
N LEU A 81 8.62 6.16 -6.66
CA LEU A 81 7.73 6.99 -5.87
C LEU A 81 8.36 7.52 -4.58
N LEU A 82 9.56 7.06 -4.19
CA LEU A 82 10.32 7.63 -3.06
C LEU A 82 11.26 8.76 -3.51
N ASN A 83 11.61 8.80 -4.81
CA ASN A 83 12.44 9.85 -5.37
C ASN A 83 11.60 11.08 -5.75
N GLU A 84 11.83 12.21 -5.09
CA GLU A 84 11.09 13.45 -5.33
C GLU A 84 11.21 13.98 -6.76
N THR A 85 12.38 13.81 -7.40
CA THR A 85 12.62 14.29 -8.76
C THR A 85 11.82 13.49 -9.79
N GLU A 86 11.59 12.20 -9.53
CA GLU A 86 10.85 11.31 -10.42
C GLU A 86 9.35 11.30 -10.11
N ALA A 87 8.98 11.29 -8.83
CA ALA A 87 7.61 11.15 -8.37
C ALA A 87 6.80 12.47 -8.41
N GLY A 88 7.46 13.62 -8.24
CA GLY A 88 6.79 14.91 -8.10
C GLY A 88 5.70 14.87 -7.02
N TYR A 89 4.48 15.27 -7.37
CA TYR A 89 3.32 15.28 -6.47
C TYR A 89 2.87 13.88 -6.01
N LEU A 90 3.30 12.81 -6.70
CA LEU A 90 2.96 11.42 -6.34
C LEU A 90 3.96 10.79 -5.37
N LYS A 91 4.87 11.59 -4.80
CA LYS A 91 5.85 11.11 -3.83
C LYS A 91 5.16 10.47 -2.63
N VAL A 92 5.60 9.25 -2.31
CA VAL A 92 5.12 8.47 -1.17
C VAL A 92 5.99 8.79 0.05
N ARG A 93 5.37 8.83 1.23
CA ARG A 93 6.08 9.03 2.49
C ARG A 93 6.96 7.84 2.81
N GLU A 94 8.21 8.12 3.21
CA GLU A 94 9.12 7.12 3.73
C GLU A 94 8.62 6.53 5.05
N LEU A 95 7.99 7.36 5.90
CA LEU A 95 7.40 6.95 7.17
C LEU A 95 5.91 7.27 7.21
N VAL A 96 5.10 6.25 7.45
CA VAL A 96 3.67 6.37 7.69
C VAL A 96 3.34 5.86 9.08
N ALA A 97 2.77 6.73 9.90
CA ALA A 97 2.23 6.37 11.21
C ALA A 97 0.74 6.08 11.09
N GLY A 98 0.29 4.99 11.72
CA GLY A 98 -1.08 4.53 11.65
C GLY A 98 -1.56 3.85 12.92
N MET A 99 -2.81 3.42 12.88
CA MET A 99 -3.43 2.56 13.88
C MET A 99 -3.74 1.23 13.23
N GLN A 100 -3.45 0.14 13.95
CA GLN A 100 -3.85 -1.20 13.60
C GLN A 100 -4.88 -1.70 14.61
N ALA A 101 -5.92 -2.33 14.12
CA ALA A 101 -6.87 -3.09 14.91
C ALA A 101 -6.99 -4.50 14.32
N GLY A 102 -7.12 -5.50 15.18
CA GLY A 102 -7.22 -6.88 14.72
C GLY A 102 -8.01 -7.76 15.66
N VAL A 103 -8.45 -8.88 15.10
CA VAL A 103 -9.11 -9.96 15.80
C VAL A 103 -8.39 -11.26 15.51
N GLY A 104 -8.33 -12.13 16.51
CA GLY A 104 -7.57 -13.36 16.45
C GLY A 104 -8.32 -14.56 16.98
N LEU A 105 -7.94 -15.72 16.48
CA LEU A 105 -8.38 -17.03 16.94
C LEU A 105 -7.17 -17.88 17.31
N SER A 106 -7.08 -18.29 18.56
CA SER A 106 -6.17 -19.33 19.03
C SER A 106 -6.83 -20.69 18.84
N ILE A 107 -6.17 -21.58 18.10
CA ILE A 107 -6.64 -22.95 17.89
C ILE A 107 -6.23 -23.79 19.11
N PRO A 108 -7.20 -24.33 19.88
CA PRO A 108 -6.90 -25.11 21.08
C PRO A 108 -5.98 -26.29 20.78
N ASN A 109 -5.09 -26.61 21.72
CA ASN A 109 -4.17 -27.76 21.67
C ASN A 109 -3.12 -27.80 20.54
N THR A 110 -3.10 -26.82 19.65
CA THR A 110 -2.12 -26.74 18.55
C THR A 110 -1.03 -25.70 18.79
N GLY A 111 -1.31 -24.70 19.64
CA GLY A 111 -0.43 -23.52 19.78
C GLY A 111 -0.46 -22.58 18.57
N ILE A 112 -1.37 -22.81 17.61
CA ILE A 112 -1.52 -21.97 16.42
C ILE A 112 -2.46 -20.81 16.73
N ASP A 113 -2.06 -19.64 16.25
CA ASP A 113 -2.76 -18.38 16.39
C ASP A 113 -3.02 -17.81 14.98
N LEU A 114 -4.26 -17.49 14.66
CA LEU A 114 -4.66 -16.85 13.40
C LEU A 114 -5.15 -15.45 13.70
N ASP A 115 -4.56 -14.43 13.11
CA ASP A 115 -4.95 -13.04 13.33
C ASP A 115 -5.27 -12.36 12.00
N VAL A 116 -6.36 -11.59 12.00
CA VAL A 116 -6.74 -10.70 10.90
C VAL A 116 -6.61 -9.28 11.42
N ASN A 117 -5.80 -8.46 10.75
CA ASN A 117 -5.56 -7.07 11.16
C ASN A 117 -5.84 -6.11 10.03
N TYR A 118 -6.47 -5.00 10.37
CA TYR A 118 -6.68 -3.87 9.49
C TYR A 118 -5.94 -2.66 10.04
N SER A 119 -5.16 -2.00 9.18
CA SER A 119 -4.37 -0.83 9.54
C SER A 119 -4.73 0.38 8.69
N VAL A 120 -4.80 1.54 9.33
CA VAL A 120 -5.11 2.82 8.67
C VAL A 120 -4.07 3.88 9.07
N PRO A 121 -3.60 4.73 8.12
CA PRO A 121 -2.75 5.87 8.44
C PRO A 121 -3.51 6.92 9.27
N LEU A 122 -2.80 7.59 10.19
CA LEU A 122 -3.42 8.50 11.17
C LEU A 122 -3.56 9.95 10.70
N PHE A 123 -2.58 10.48 9.96
CA PHE A 123 -2.44 11.93 9.77
C PHE A 123 -2.77 12.38 8.35
N THR A 124 -2.28 11.65 7.36
CA THR A 124 -2.49 11.89 5.94
C THR A 124 -2.24 10.56 5.24
N GLY A 125 -2.75 10.36 4.02
CA GLY A 125 -2.51 9.15 3.24
C GLY A 125 -1.03 8.81 3.01
N VAL A 126 -0.78 7.83 2.16
CA VAL A 126 0.60 7.40 1.86
C VAL A 126 1.40 8.42 1.05
N TYR A 127 0.76 9.47 0.51
CA TYR A 127 1.41 10.52 -0.28
C TYR A 127 1.90 11.69 0.58
N GLU A 128 2.99 12.32 0.17
CA GLU A 128 3.55 13.50 0.83
C GLU A 128 2.70 14.74 0.60
N GLU A 129 2.12 14.87 -0.60
CA GLU A 129 1.18 15.93 -0.95
C GLU A 129 -0.15 15.75 -0.21
N GLY A 130 -0.58 16.79 0.52
CA GLY A 130 -1.75 16.74 1.40
C GLY A 130 -3.08 16.66 0.64
N ASP A 131 -3.10 17.17 -0.59
CA ASP A 131 -4.29 17.19 -1.45
C ASP A 131 -4.60 15.82 -2.08
N ILE A 132 -3.71 14.83 -1.93
CA ILE A 132 -3.93 13.46 -2.41
C ILE A 132 -4.45 12.59 -1.26
N GLU A 133 -5.78 12.54 -1.15
CA GLU A 133 -6.48 11.68 -0.21
C GLU A 133 -6.49 10.20 -0.68
N GLY A 134 -5.31 9.57 -0.65
CA GLY A 134 -5.14 8.14 -0.91
C GLY A 134 -4.97 7.35 0.39
N TYR A 135 -6.05 6.78 0.91
CA TYR A 135 -5.98 5.90 2.08
C TYR A 135 -5.46 4.51 1.67
N LEU A 136 -4.25 4.15 2.11
CA LEU A 136 -3.80 2.77 2.06
C LEU A 136 -4.27 2.03 3.32
N GLY A 137 -5.45 1.43 3.24
CA GLY A 137 -5.89 0.44 4.23
C GLY A 137 -5.09 -0.84 4.03
N ILE A 138 -4.40 -1.32 5.07
CA ILE A 138 -3.63 -2.57 5.00
C ILE A 138 -4.41 -3.66 5.72
N LEU A 139 -4.97 -4.58 4.96
CA LEU A 139 -5.52 -5.84 5.48
C LEU A 139 -4.42 -6.89 5.50
N SER A 140 -4.20 -7.50 6.66
CA SER A 140 -3.19 -8.54 6.87
C SER A 140 -3.79 -9.75 7.54
N ILE A 141 -3.29 -10.92 7.15
CA ILE A 141 -3.58 -12.20 7.79
C ILE A 141 -2.25 -12.74 8.31
N SER A 142 -2.22 -13.17 9.55
CA SER A 142 -1.01 -13.66 10.21
C SER A 142 -1.27 -15.02 10.84
N VAL A 143 -0.28 -15.89 10.75
CA VAL A 143 -0.28 -17.20 11.42
C VAL A 143 0.91 -17.23 12.38
N GLY A 144 0.64 -17.36 13.67
CA GLY A 144 1.63 -17.48 14.72
C GLY A 144 1.67 -18.91 15.27
N TYR A 145 2.86 -19.34 15.71
CA TYR A 145 3.03 -20.55 16.49
C TYR A 145 3.61 -20.22 17.86
N ARG A 146 2.93 -20.67 18.92
CA ARG A 146 3.34 -20.46 20.31
C ARG A 146 3.98 -21.73 20.86
N PHE A 147 5.26 -21.63 21.23
CA PHE A 147 6.01 -22.73 21.83
C PHE A 147 5.67 -22.99 23.31
N VAL A 148 5.11 -22.02 24.02
CA VAL A 148 4.73 -22.17 25.44
C VAL A 148 3.27 -22.55 25.55
N ARG A 149 3.01 -23.79 25.97
CA ARG A 149 1.68 -24.31 26.26
C ARG A 149 1.11 -23.55 27.46
N ARG A 150 -0.12 -23.03 27.34
CA ARG A 150 -0.84 -22.54 28.52
C ARG A 150 -1.11 -23.74 29.42
N SER A 151 -0.51 -23.74 30.61
CA SER A 151 -1.05 -24.51 31.72
C SER A 151 -2.30 -23.77 32.19
N ASP A 152 -3.46 -24.41 32.04
CA ASP A 152 -4.70 -23.96 32.67
C ASP A 152 -4.59 -24.00 34.20
#